data_AF-A0A0S9CGL1-F1
#
_entry.id   AF-A0A0S9CGL1-F1
#
_cell.length_a   1.000
_cell.length_b   1.000
_cell.length_c   1.000
_cell.angle_alpha   90.00
_cell.angle_beta   90.00
_cell.angle_gamma   90.00
#
_symmetry.space_group_name_H-M   'P 1'
#
loop_
_entity.id
_entity.type
_entity.pdbx_description
1 polymer ?
#
loop_
_entity_poly.entity_id
_entity_poly.type
_entity_poly.pdbx_seq_one_letter_code
_entity_poly.pdbx_strand_id
1 'polypeptide(L)' 'MAVSDAQVLPFAIAATAVTIAVAAGWRDHRRRHRVDPDAVGWIDWTWVQAIALIVAAIAGWVALKP' A
#
# COMPACT_ATOMS: atom_id res chain seq x y z
N MET A 1 -25.58 8.90 10.19
CA MET A 1 -24.45 9.85 10.18
C MET A 1 -23.94 9.89 8.74
N ALA A 2 -24.16 10.98 8.01
CA ALA A 2 -23.63 11.08 6.65
C ALA A 2 -22.11 11.25 6.74
N VAL A 3 -21.36 10.35 6.10
CA VAL A 3 -19.91 10.49 5.93
C VAL A 3 -19.70 11.73 5.07
N SER A 4 -18.99 12.74 5.58
CA SER A 4 -18.76 13.97 4.83
C SER A 4 -17.79 13.70 3.67
N ASP A 5 -17.87 14.46 2.57
CA ASP A 5 -16.97 14.31 1.42
C ASP A 5 -15.48 14.40 1.83
N ALA A 6 -15.22 15.19 2.88
CA ALA A 6 -13.91 15.31 3.52
C ALA A 6 -13.42 14.02 4.22
N GLN A 7 -14.33 13.14 4.66
CA GLN A 7 -14.00 11.81 5.17
C GLN A 7 -13.87 10.78 4.05
N VAL A 8 -14.64 10.91 2.96
CA VAL A 8 -14.59 9.95 1.83
C VAL A 8 -13.21 9.93 1.17
N LEU A 9 -12.61 11.11 0.95
CA LEU A 9 -11.31 11.24 0.31
C LEU A 9 -10.18 10.47 1.04
N PRO A 10 -9.94 10.66 2.35
CA PRO A 10 -8.89 9.93 3.07
C PRO A 10 -9.19 8.43 3.18
N PHE A 11 -10.46 8.02 3.28
CA PHE A 11 -10.81 6.59 3.22
C PHE A 11 -10.47 5.97 1.86
N ALA A 12 -10.75 6.68 0.75
CA ALA A 12 -10.39 6.22 -0.58
C ALA A 12 -8.87 6.12 -0.78
N ILE A 13 -8.11 7.11 -0.27
CA ILE A 13 -6.64 7.08 -0.29
C ILE A 13 -6.11 5.90 0.53
N ALA A 14 -6.64 5.69 1.74
CA ALA A 14 -6.25 4.57 2.60
C ALA A 14 -6.53 3.22 1.93
N ALA A 15 -7.72 3.03 1.34
CA ALA A 15 -8.09 1.81 0.62
C ALA A 15 -7.17 1.55 -0.58
N THR A 16 -6.85 2.59 -1.35
CA THR A 16 -5.93 2.50 -2.49
C THR A 16 -4.52 2.13 -2.04
N ALA A 17 -4.02 2.77 -0.97
CA ALA A 17 -2.70 2.48 -0.41
C ALA A 17 -2.60 1.05 0.14
N VAL A 18 -3.64 0.54 0.81
CA VAL A 18 -3.71 -0.87 1.24
C VAL A 18 -3.68 -1.82 0.05
N THR A 19 -4.42 -1.51 -1.01
CA THR A 19 -4.44 -2.34 -2.24
C THR A 19 -3.06 -2.40 -2.89
N ILE A 20 -2.34 -1.27 -2.94
CA ILE A 20 -0.97 -1.19 -3.44
C ILE A 20 -0.02 -2.00 -2.53
N ALA A 21 -0.15 -1.89 -1.21
CA ALA A 21 0.68 -2.63 -0.26
C ALA A 21 0.50 -4.16 -0.41
N VAL A 22 -0.74 -4.63 -0.58
CA VAL A 22 -1.04 -6.04 -0.84
C VAL A 22 -0.47 -6.48 -2.18
N ALA A 23 -0.63 -5.68 -3.24
CA ALA A 23 -0.07 -6.00 -4.55
C ALA A 23 1.46 -6.03 -4.55
N ALA A 24 2.11 -5.13 -3.80
CA ALA A 24 3.56 -5.10 -3.62
C ALA A 24 4.06 -6.34 -2.88
N GLY A 25 3.44 -6.68 -1.74
CA GLY A 25 3.76 -7.90 -0.98
C GLY A 25 3.53 -9.17 -1.78
N TRP A 26 2.47 -9.22 -2.60
CA TRP A 26 2.21 -10.36 -3.49
C TRP A 26 3.24 -10.49 -4.61
N ARG A 27 3.68 -9.37 -5.21
CA ARG A 27 4.74 -9.37 -6.20
C ARG A 27 6.08 -9.81 -5.63
N ASP A 28 6.40 -9.35 -4.42
CA ASP A 28 7.61 -9.75 -3.70
C ASP A 28 7.58 -11.25 -3.33
N HIS A 29 6.45 -11.74 -2.81
CA HIS A 29 6.24 -13.16 -2.55
C HIS A 29 6.35 -14.01 -3.83
N ARG A 30 5.74 -13.57 -4.94
CA ARG A 30 5.89 -14.23 -6.25
C ARG A 30 7.33 -14.23 -6.74
N ARG A 31 8.12 -13.18 -6.46
CA ARG A 31 9.55 -13.11 -6.83
C ARG A 31 10.40 -14.07 -6.00
N ARG A 32 10.12 -14.22 -4.70
CA ARG A 32 10.79 -15.21 -3.84
C ARG A 32 10.53 -16.67 -4.26
N HIS A 33 9.43 -16.91 -4.97
CA HIS A 33 9.10 -18.22 -5.55
C HIS A 33 9.55 -18.39 -7.02
N ARG A 34 10.30 -17.44 -7.60
CA ARG A 34 10.90 -17.63 -8.94
C ARG A 34 12.22 -18.37 -8.83
N VAL A 35 12.40 -19.30 -9.77
CA VAL A 35 13.57 -20.18 -9.95
C VAL A 35 14.81 -19.44 -10.46
N ASP A 36 14.69 -18.16 -10.83
CA ASP A 36 15.76 -17.36 -11.44
C ASP A 36 16.20 -16.22 -10.51
N PRO A 37 17.29 -16.39 -9.73
CA PRO A 37 17.81 -15.42 -8.77
C PRO A 37 18.44 -14.18 -9.44
N ASP A 38 18.80 -14.29 -10.71
CA ASP A 38 19.57 -13.27 -11.44
C ASP A 38 18.67 -12.24 -12.16
N ALA A 39 17.35 -12.37 -12.05
CA ALA A 39 16.43 -11.33 -12.46
C ALA A 39 16.52 -10.15 -11.49
N VAL A 40 17.53 -9.29 -11.67
CA VAL A 40 17.75 -8.07 -10.90
C VAL A 40 16.52 -7.19 -11.01
N GLY A 41 15.69 -7.28 -9.98
CA GLY A 41 14.51 -6.47 -9.86
C GLY A 41 14.88 -5.00 -9.72
N TRP A 42 14.81 -4.23 -10.80
CA TRP A 42 15.07 -2.78 -10.79
C TRP A 42 14.24 -2.00 -9.76
N ILE A 43 13.09 -2.56 -9.35
CA ILE A 43 12.20 -1.99 -8.35
C ILE A 43 12.30 -2.85 -7.09
N ASP A 44 12.70 -2.23 -5.98
CA ASP A 44 12.63 -2.81 -4.65
C ASP A 44 11.18 -2.78 -4.15
N TRP A 45 10.50 -3.92 -4.28
CA TRP A 45 9.10 -4.08 -3.87
C TRP A 45 8.91 -3.99 -2.36
N THR A 46 9.96 -4.25 -1.58
CA THR A 46 9.94 -4.08 -0.12
C THR A 46 9.81 -2.60 0.23
N TRP A 47 10.58 -1.74 -0.44
CA TRP A 47 10.45 -0.29 -0.30
C TRP A 47 9.09 0.22 -0.77
N VAL A 48 8.59 -0.27 -1.90
CA VAL A 48 7.23 0.09 -2.38
C VAL A 48 6.17 -0.31 -1.36
N GLN A 49 6.27 -1.50 -0.77
CA GLN A 49 5.36 -1.97 0.27
C GLN A 49 5.46 -1.09 1.53
N ALA A 50 6.68 -0.78 1.98
CA ALA A 50 6.90 0.07 3.16
C ALA A 50 6.29 1.46 2.97
N ILE A 51 6.54 2.11 1.82
CA ILE A 51 5.97 3.43 1.50
C ILE A 51 4.44 3.36 1.42
N ALA A 52 3.88 2.33 0.79
CA ALA A 52 2.44 2.15 0.70
C ALA A 52 1.79 1.98 2.08
N LEU A 53 2.42 1.22 2.99
CA LEU A 53 1.96 1.06 4.37
C LEU A 53 2.05 2.37 5.17
N ILE A 54 3.11 3.16 4.98
CA ILE A 54 3.24 4.49 5.61
C ILE A 54 2.12 5.41 5.14
N VAL A 55 1.86 5.48 3.83
CA VAL A 55 0.76 6.29 3.28
C VAL A 55 -0.60 5.83 3.81
N ALA A 56 -0.84 4.52 3.87
CA ALA A 56 -2.06 3.96 4.44
C ALA A 56 -2.24 4.34 5.92
N ALA A 57 -1.17 4.29 6.72
CA ALA A 57 -1.21 4.66 8.13
C ALA A 57 -1.49 6.15 8.32
N ILE A 58 -0.87 7.03 7.54
CA ILE A 58 -1.10 8.49 7.59
C ILE A 58 -2.54 8.81 7.16
N ALA A 59 -3.00 8.23 6.05
CA ALA A 59 -4.36 8.46 5.55
C ALA A 59 -5.42 7.93 6.53
N GLY A 60 -5.17 6.76 7.13
CA GLY A 60 -6.03 6.20 8.17
C GLY A 60 -6.07 7.07 9.43
N TRP A 61 -4.91 7.58 9.88
CA TRP A 61 -4.85 8.51 11.00
C TRP A 61 -5.64 9.79 10.72
N VAL A 62 -5.50 10.38 9.53
CA VAL A 62 -6.26 11.57 9.12
C VAL A 62 -7.76 11.27 9.04
N ALA A 63 -8.16 10.12 8.52
CA ALA A 63 -9.56 9.71 8.44
C ALA A 63 -10.21 9.50 9.83
N LEU A 64 -9.43 8.99 10.78
CA LEU A 64 -9.86 8.72 12.16
C LEU A 64 -9.75 9.95 13.06
N LYS A 65 -9.02 10.99 12.63
CA LYS A 65 -8.90 12.22 13.42
C LYS A 65 -10.27 12.91 13.47
N PRO A 66 -10.84 13.11 14.67
CA PRO A 66 -12.04 13.92 14.82
C PRO A 66 -11.79 15.39 14.48
#